data_AF-A0A7V5AAA7-F1
#
_entry.id   AF-A0A7V5AAA7-F1
#
_cell.length_a   1.000
_cell.length_b   1.000
_cell.length_c   1.000
_cell.angle_alpha   90.00
_cell.angle_beta   90.00
_cell.angle_gamma   90.00
#
_symmetry.space_group_name_H-M   'P 1'
#
loop_
_entity.id
_entity.type
_entity.pdbx_description
1 polymer ?
#
loop_
_entity_poly.entity_id
_entity_poly.type
_entity_poly.pdbx_seq_one_letter_code
_entity_poly.pdbx_strand_id
1 'polypeptide(L)'
;MWALVRYGDEVLATFYHSFGRPRIIERTTLKLGLSFGEIELVGWIPTKLSLFGTAEEEGIETLHAVVGENLRVLGGTERKVVEAEVVAPDREGEYRRAVQASLLDLINAIREGRSPQVTPADALRSLEVAWQASQTFLPTR
;
A
#
# COMPACT_ATOMS: atom_id res chain seq x y z
N MET A 1 3.24 7.28 -17.71
CA MET A 1 4.26 7.88 -16.82
C MET A 1 4.92 6.77 -16.02
N TRP A 2 6.23 6.80 -15.91
CA TRP A 2 6.98 5.93 -15.01
C TRP A 2 7.94 6.79 -14.19
N ALA A 3 8.27 6.35 -12.98
CA ALA A 3 9.24 7.01 -12.13
C ALA A 3 9.98 6.00 -11.26
N LEU A 4 11.23 6.31 -10.95
CA LEU A 4 12.00 5.65 -9.91
C LEU A 4 12.17 6.66 -8.76
N VAL A 5 11.77 6.28 -7.56
CA VAL A 5 11.82 7.13 -6.37
C VAL A 5 12.67 6.42 -5.32
N ARG A 6 13.56 7.16 -4.68
CA ARG A 6 14.34 6.67 -3.54
C ARG A 6 13.78 7.31 -2.26
N TYR A 7 13.30 6.48 -1.35
CA TYR A 7 12.81 6.85 -0.03
C TYR A 7 13.91 6.59 1.01
N GLY A 8 14.41 7.66 1.64
CA GLY A 8 15.59 7.58 2.49
C GLY A 8 16.81 7.06 1.70
N ASP A 9 17.66 6.27 2.35
CA ASP A 9 18.85 5.69 1.71
C ASP A 9 18.64 4.23 1.25
N GLU A 10 17.57 3.58 1.70
CA GLU A 10 17.45 2.12 1.61
C GLU A 10 16.31 1.62 0.72
N VAL A 11 15.26 2.42 0.51
CA VAL A 11 14.06 1.96 -0.20
C VAL A 11 13.99 2.57 -1.60
N LEU A 12 13.99 1.71 -2.61
CA LEU A 12 13.75 2.06 -4.01
C LEU A 12 12.34 1.62 -4.41
N ALA A 13 11.58 2.55 -4.99
CA ALA A 13 10.23 2.30 -5.47
C ALA A 13 10.12 2.66 -6.95
N THR A 14 9.46 1.78 -7.71
CA THR A 14 9.09 2.04 -9.11
C THR A 14 7.60 2.34 -9.20
N PHE A 15 7.25 3.47 -9.79
CA PHE A 15 5.88 3.85 -10.07
C PHE A 15 5.60 3.75 -11.57
N TYR A 16 4.44 3.19 -11.91
CA TYR A 16 3.93 3.19 -13.28
C TYR A 16 2.45 3.57 -13.28
N HIS A 17 2.09 4.54 -14.11
CA HIS A 17 0.72 4.99 -14.28
C HIS A 17 0.42 5.24 -15.77
N SER A 18 -0.70 4.72 -16.26
CA SER A 18 -1.15 4.91 -17.65
C SER A 18 -2.66 4.75 -17.75
N PHE A 19 -3.29 5.68 -18.48
CA PHE A 19 -4.70 5.61 -18.88
C PHE A 19 -4.92 4.88 -20.21
N GLY A 20 -3.85 4.45 -20.90
CA GLY A 20 -3.92 3.84 -22.23
C GLY A 20 -4.27 2.35 -22.22
N ARG A 21 -4.48 1.73 -21.05
CA ARG A 21 -4.79 0.30 -20.97
C ARG A 21 -6.29 0.05 -21.21
N PRO A 22 -6.67 -1.00 -21.97
CA PRO A 22 -8.06 -1.44 -22.06
C PRO A 22 -8.66 -1.69 -20.67
N ARG A 23 -9.90 -1.24 -20.45
CA ARG A 23 -10.59 -1.34 -19.14
C ARG A 23 -10.60 -2.76 -18.56
N ILE A 24 -10.70 -3.78 -19.40
CA ILE A 24 -10.73 -5.19 -18.98
C ILE A 24 -9.41 -5.66 -18.33
N ILE A 25 -8.29 -4.98 -18.61
CA ILE A 25 -6.99 -5.26 -18.00
C ILE A 25 -6.48 -4.08 -17.15
N GLU A 26 -7.35 -3.10 -16.89
CA GLU A 26 -7.02 -2.00 -15.99
C GLU A 26 -6.83 -2.57 -14.58
N ARG A 27 -5.65 -2.31 -14.02
CA ARG A 27 -5.26 -2.85 -12.73
C ARG A 27 -4.36 -1.87 -12.00
N THR A 28 -4.67 -1.64 -10.74
CA THR A 28 -3.79 -0.98 -9.78
C THR A 28 -3.24 -2.06 -8.86
N THR A 29 -1.92 -2.12 -8.73
CA THR A 29 -1.24 -3.08 -7.88
C THR A 29 -0.11 -2.37 -7.15
N LEU A 30 0.05 -2.67 -5.87
CA LEU A 30 1.22 -2.32 -5.09
C LEU A 30 1.91 -3.61 -4.66
N LYS A 31 3.23 -3.67 -4.83
CA LYS A 31 4.07 -4.79 -4.38
C LYS A 31 5.14 -4.27 -3.44
N LEU A 32 5.30 -4.93 -2.30
CA LEU A 32 6.37 -4.70 -1.34
C LEU A 32 7.29 -5.92 -1.38
N GLY A 33 8.53 -5.72 -1.81
CA GLY A 33 9.60 -6.71 -1.65
C GLY A 33 10.26 -6.49 -0.29
N LEU A 34 10.30 -7.52 0.54
CA LEU A 34 10.91 -7.50 1.87
C LEU A 34 12.07 -8.49 1.90
N SER A 35 13.01 -8.31 2.83
CA SER A 35 14.16 -9.22 2.95
C SER A 35 13.77 -10.70 3.14
N PHE A 36 12.61 -10.95 3.74
CA PHE A 36 12.12 -12.28 4.09
C PHE A 36 10.74 -12.60 3.51
N GLY A 37 10.27 -11.87 2.50
CA GLY A 37 8.96 -12.12 1.90
C GLY A 37 8.49 -11.05 0.94
N GLU A 38 7.23 -11.14 0.57
CA GLU A 38 6.55 -10.18 -0.30
C GLU A 38 5.10 -9.97 0.11
N ILE A 39 4.60 -8.78 -0.20
CA ILE A 39 3.19 -8.42 -0.04
C ILE A 39 2.69 -7.83 -1.37
N GLU A 40 1.55 -8.30 -1.85
CA GLU A 40 0.85 -7.75 -3.01
C GLU A 40 -0.54 -7.26 -2.60
N LEU A 41 -0.83 -6.01 -2.95
CA LEU A 41 -2.12 -5.36 -2.79
C LEU A 41 -2.73 -5.08 -4.17
N VAL A 42 -4.00 -5.44 -4.35
CA VAL A 42 -4.72 -5.28 -5.63
C VAL A 42 -5.91 -4.34 -5.48
N GLY A 43 -6.00 -3.39 -6.41
CA GLY A 43 -7.05 -2.37 -6.50
C GLY A 43 -6.60 -1.01 -5.96
N TRP A 44 -7.11 0.07 -6.55
CA TRP A 44 -6.88 1.43 -6.03
C TRP A 44 -7.69 1.69 -4.75
N ILE A 45 -8.85 1.02 -4.63
CA ILE A 45 -9.42 0.62 -3.35
C ILE A 45 -8.98 -0.83 -3.18
N PRO A 46 -8.17 -1.16 -2.17
CA PRO A 46 -7.70 -2.53 -1.97
C PRO A 46 -8.87 -3.50 -1.85
N THR A 47 -8.86 -4.54 -2.68
CA THR A 47 -9.86 -5.62 -2.69
C THR A 47 -9.25 -6.99 -2.43
N LYS A 48 -7.93 -7.09 -2.56
CA LYS A 48 -7.16 -8.29 -2.24
C LYS A 48 -5.80 -7.90 -1.67
N LEU A 49 -5.39 -8.63 -0.64
CA LEU A 49 -4.03 -8.66 -0.11
C LEU A 49 -3.55 -10.11 -0.20
N SER A 50 -2.34 -10.33 -0.68
CA SER A 50 -1.62 -11.59 -0.51
C SER A 50 -0.24 -11.32 0.09
N LEU A 51 0.17 -12.15 1.03
CA LEU A 51 1.52 -12.12 1.58
C LEU A 51 2.11 -13.52 1.62
N PHE A 52 3.42 -13.61 1.45
CA PHE A 52 4.17 -14.84 1.54
C PHE A 52 5.58 -14.55 2.03
N GLY A 53 6.11 -15.36 2.95
CA GLY A 53 7.47 -15.17 3.44
C GLY A 53 7.78 -16.00 4.68
N THR A 54 8.76 -15.52 5.45
CA THR A 54 9.14 -16.10 6.73
C THR A 54 9.18 -15.04 7.82
N ALA A 55 8.65 -15.37 8.99
CA ALA A 55 8.56 -14.48 10.14
C ALA A 55 9.00 -15.19 11.43
N GLU A 56 9.58 -14.41 12.35
CA GLU A 56 9.81 -14.84 13.74
C GLU A 56 8.51 -14.68 14.55
N GLU A 57 8.47 -15.19 15.78
CA GLU A 57 7.25 -15.22 16.60
C GLU A 57 6.58 -13.83 16.74
N GLU A 58 7.37 -12.79 17.04
CA GLU A 58 6.87 -11.40 17.14
C GLU A 58 6.27 -10.90 15.81
N GLY A 59 6.89 -11.27 14.69
CA GLY A 59 6.38 -10.94 13.37
C GLY A 59 5.08 -11.67 13.05
N ILE A 60 4.91 -12.91 13.52
CA ILE A 60 3.68 -13.69 13.37
C ILE A 60 2.53 -13.07 14.16
N GLU A 61 2.78 -12.61 15.39
CA GLU A 61 1.77 -11.88 16.18
C GLU A 61 1.31 -10.61 15.46
N THR A 62 2.27 -9.85 14.91
CA THR A 62 1.97 -8.64 14.11
C THR A 62 1.13 -8.99 12.87
N LEU A 63 1.49 -10.05 12.13
CA LEU A 63 0.75 -10.48 10.95
C LEU A 63 -0.66 -10.95 11.31
N HIS A 64 -0.85 -11.67 12.42
CA HIS A 64 -2.17 -12.05 12.91
C HIS A 64 -3.05 -10.84 13.22
N ALA A 65 -2.48 -9.75 13.77
CA ALA A 65 -3.24 -8.51 13.99
C ALA A 65 -3.72 -7.85 12.69
N VAL A 66 -3.03 -8.08 11.57
CA VAL A 66 -3.34 -7.47 10.26
C VAL A 66 -4.29 -8.33 9.43
N VAL A 67 -4.01 -9.63 9.30
CA VAL A 67 -4.77 -10.54 8.41
C VAL A 67 -5.69 -11.51 9.14
N GLY A 68 -5.66 -11.52 10.48
CA GLY A 68 -6.51 -12.33 11.34
C GLY A 68 -6.32 -13.83 11.10
N GLU A 69 -7.45 -14.52 11.05
CA GLU A 69 -7.54 -15.98 10.80
C GLU A 69 -7.07 -16.40 9.41
N ASN A 70 -6.84 -15.45 8.48
CA ASN A 70 -6.33 -15.78 7.15
C ASN A 70 -4.83 -16.08 7.16
N LEU A 71 -4.11 -15.80 8.26
CA LEU A 71 -2.70 -16.15 8.38
C LEU A 71 -2.54 -17.66 8.56
N ARG A 72 -1.78 -18.28 7.67
CA ARG A 72 -1.37 -19.67 7.77
C ARG A 72 0.11 -19.75 8.10
N VAL A 73 0.42 -20.40 9.21
CA VAL A 73 1.79 -20.70 9.63
C VAL A 73 2.10 -22.14 9.25
N LEU A 74 2.99 -22.35 8.27
CA LEU A 74 3.26 -23.67 7.69
C LEU A 74 4.38 -24.43 8.42
N GLY A 75 5.03 -23.80 9.40
CA GLY A 75 6.14 -24.36 10.18
C GLY A 75 7.50 -23.79 9.80
N GLY A 76 8.56 -24.25 10.46
CA GLY A 76 9.93 -23.75 10.31
C GLY A 76 10.72 -23.92 11.61
N THR A 77 11.97 -23.45 11.62
CA THR A 77 12.82 -23.46 12.81
C THR A 77 12.74 -22.10 13.51
N GLU A 78 13.76 -21.25 13.34
CA GLU A 78 13.82 -19.92 13.94
C GLU A 78 12.85 -18.94 13.28
N ARG A 79 12.70 -19.03 11.95
CA ARG A 79 11.64 -18.34 11.20
C ARG A 79 10.64 -19.37 10.70
N LYS A 80 9.35 -19.08 10.87
CA LYS A 80 8.27 -19.91 10.33
C LYS A 80 7.82 -19.36 8.98
N VAL A 81 7.53 -20.26 8.04
CA VAL A 81 6.92 -19.92 6.76
C VAL A 81 5.49 -19.47 7.02
N VAL A 82 5.13 -18.32 6.45
CA VAL A 82 3.81 -17.71 6.59
C VAL A 82 3.24 -17.34 5.23
N GLU A 83 1.93 -17.53 5.09
CA GLU A 83 1.17 -17.06 3.93
C GLU A 83 -0.19 -16.55 4.40
N ALA A 84 -0.73 -15.55 3.69
CA ALA A 84 -2.11 -15.15 3.88
C ALA A 84 -2.69 -14.62 2.57
N GLU A 85 -3.98 -14.86 2.38
CA GLU A 85 -4.78 -14.20 1.36
C GLU A 85 -6.03 -13.61 2.02
N VAL A 86 -6.23 -12.30 1.86
CA VAL A 86 -7.42 -11.60 2.34
C VAL A 86 -8.13 -10.98 1.16
N VAL A 87 -9.44 -11.19 1.09
CA VAL A 87 -10.31 -10.61 0.05
C VAL A 87 -11.36 -9.73 0.72
N ALA A 88 -11.51 -8.51 0.20
CA ALA A 88 -12.54 -7.56 0.59
C ALA A 88 -13.54 -7.41 -0.57
N PRO A 89 -14.60 -8.22 -0.63
CA PRO A 89 -15.50 -8.27 -1.78
C PRO A 89 -16.40 -7.03 -1.90
N ASP A 90 -16.71 -6.36 -0.78
CA ASP A 90 -17.52 -5.14 -0.77
C ASP A 90 -16.65 -3.89 -0.98
N ARG A 91 -16.18 -3.71 -2.21
CA ARG A 91 -15.34 -2.58 -2.59
C ARG A 91 -15.98 -1.23 -2.29
N GLU A 92 -17.29 -1.08 -2.50
CA GLU A 92 -18.00 0.18 -2.25
C GLU A 92 -18.11 0.46 -0.75
N GLY A 93 -18.36 -0.57 0.06
CA GLY A 93 -18.31 -0.48 1.51
C GLY A 93 -16.93 -0.11 2.04
N GLU A 94 -15.86 -0.71 1.51
CA GLU A 94 -14.49 -0.34 1.89
C GLU A 94 -14.17 1.11 1.53
N TYR A 95 -14.55 1.56 0.34
CA TYR A 95 -14.37 2.95 -0.05
C TYR A 95 -15.11 3.90 0.89
N ARG A 96 -16.37 3.60 1.20
CA ARG A 96 -17.18 4.39 2.14
C ARG A 96 -16.52 4.46 3.51
N ARG A 97 -16.04 3.33 4.04
CA ARG A 97 -15.30 3.26 5.32
C ARG A 97 -14.04 4.12 5.29
N ALA A 98 -13.24 4.05 4.23
CA ALA A 98 -12.02 4.82 4.09
C ALA A 98 -12.28 6.33 4.07
N VAL A 99 -13.31 6.77 3.34
CA VAL A 99 -13.73 8.18 3.31
C VAL A 99 -14.22 8.63 4.69
N GLN A 100 -15.06 7.83 5.36
CA GLN A 100 -15.55 8.13 6.71
C GLN A 100 -14.40 8.25 7.71
N ALA A 101 -13.45 7.30 7.69
CA ALA A 101 -12.27 7.33 8.55
C ALA A 101 -11.41 8.59 8.33
N SER A 102 -11.21 8.98 7.07
CA SER A 102 -10.44 10.19 6.72
C SER A 102 -11.11 11.47 7.24
N LEU A 103 -12.44 11.58 7.10
CA LEU A 103 -13.19 12.72 7.62
C LEU A 103 -13.20 12.76 9.16
N LEU A 104 -13.35 11.59 9.81
CA LEU A 104 -13.30 11.48 11.27
C LEU A 104 -11.93 11.88 11.82
N ASP A 105 -10.84 11.45 11.17
CA ASP A 105 -9.50 11.86 11.58
C ASP A 105 -9.32 13.39 11.52
N LEU A 106 -9.77 14.03 10.43
CA LEU A 106 -9.72 15.49 10.30
C LEU A 106 -10.53 16.20 11.40
N ILE A 107 -11.76 15.73 11.68
CA ILE A 107 -12.61 16.31 12.73
C ILE A 107 -11.93 16.17 14.10
N ASN A 108 -11.39 14.99 14.41
CA ASN A 108 -10.70 14.74 15.68
C ASN A 108 -9.43 15.59 15.79
N ALA A 109 -8.68 15.73 14.69
CA ALA A 109 -7.49 16.59 14.65
C ALA A 109 -7.82 18.05 15.02
N ILE A 110 -8.91 18.59 14.48
CA ILE A 110 -9.40 19.93 14.80
C ILE A 110 -9.79 20.04 16.29
N ARG A 111 -10.53 19.06 16.80
CA ARG A 111 -11.02 19.06 18.19
C ARG A 111 -9.91 18.93 19.22
N GLU A 112 -8.90 18.14 18.90
CA GLU A 112 -7.80 17.80 19.81
C GLU A 112 -6.59 18.74 19.64
N GLY A 113 -6.62 19.65 18.66
CA GLY A 113 -5.52 20.56 18.37
C GLY A 113 -4.27 19.86 17.85
N ARG A 114 -4.41 18.69 17.21
CA ARG A 114 -3.32 17.93 16.58
C ARG A 114 -3.37 18.05 15.06
N SER A 115 -2.34 17.52 14.39
CA SER A 115 -2.38 17.33 12.94
C SER A 115 -3.19 16.07 12.57
N PRO A 116 -3.89 16.07 11.42
CA PRO A 116 -4.43 14.84 10.84
C PRO A 116 -3.29 13.89 10.47
N GLN A 117 -3.60 12.61 10.32
CA GLN A 117 -2.64 11.57 9.92
C GLN A 117 -1.98 11.89 8.57
N VAL A 118 -2.75 12.43 7.64
CA VAL A 118 -2.25 12.93 6.34
C VAL A 118 -2.34 14.44 6.33
N THR A 119 -1.20 15.10 6.24
CA THR A 119 -1.09 16.56 6.29
C THR A 119 -1.08 17.18 4.89
N PRO A 120 -1.32 18.50 4.75
CA PRO A 120 -1.09 19.18 3.48
C PRO A 120 0.35 19.06 2.95
N ALA A 121 1.33 18.91 3.83
CA ALA A 121 2.72 18.69 3.44
C ALA A 121 2.93 17.30 2.80
N ASP A 122 2.22 16.27 3.27
CA ASP A 122 2.21 14.95 2.63
C ASP A 122 1.62 15.03 1.22
N ALA A 123 0.50 15.75 1.08
CA ALA A 123 -0.14 15.95 -0.22
C ALA A 123 0.77 16.70 -1.20
N LEU A 124 1.46 17.74 -0.74
CA LEU A 124 2.43 18.48 -1.55
C LEU A 124 3.59 17.59 -2.01
N ARG A 125 4.18 16.79 -1.12
CA ARG A 125 5.25 15.84 -1.48
C ARG A 125 4.79 14.81 -2.51
N SER A 126 3.56 14.30 -2.36
CA SER A 126 2.97 13.36 -3.34
C SER A 126 2.80 14.02 -4.72
N LEU A 127 2.32 15.27 -4.75
CA LEU A 127 2.20 16.05 -5.98
C LEU A 127 3.56 16.35 -6.62
N GLU A 128 4.58 16.67 -5.83
CA GLU A 128 5.94 16.92 -6.32
C GLU A 128 6.52 15.70 -7.04
N VAL A 129 6.34 14.48 -6.49
CA VAL A 129 6.76 13.23 -7.15
C VAL A 129 6.06 13.07 -8.49
N ALA A 130 4.74 13.25 -8.53
CA ALA A 130 3.97 13.15 -9.78
C ALA A 130 4.38 14.22 -10.81
N TRP A 131 4.62 15.44 -10.34
CA TRP A 131 5.08 16.55 -11.17
C TRP A 131 6.46 16.27 -11.77
N GLN A 132 7.45 15.89 -10.96
CA GLN A 132 8.79 15.56 -11.44
C GLN A 132 8.79 14.39 -12.44
N ALA A 133 7.98 13.36 -12.16
CA ALA A 133 7.78 12.24 -13.07
C ALA A 133 7.17 12.68 -14.42
N SER A 134 6.28 13.68 -14.42
CA SER A 134 5.72 14.26 -15.65
C SER A 134 6.73 15.06 -16.46
N GLN A 135 7.65 15.77 -15.80
CA GLN A 135 8.70 16.56 -16.45
C GLN A 135 9.77 15.69 -17.12
N THR A 136 10.06 14.52 -16.54
CA THR A 136 11.03 13.56 -17.08
C THR A 136 10.54 12.90 -18.37
N PHE A 137 9.22 12.89 -18.59
CA PHE A 137 8.57 12.31 -19.77
C PHE A 137 8.34 13.35 -20.88
N LEU A 138 9.27 14.29 -21.09
CA LEU A 138 9.31 15.09 -22.30
C LEU A 138 9.88 14.23 -23.43
N PRO A 139 9.11 13.94 -24.50
CA PRO A 139 9.66 13.22 -25.64
C PRO A 139 10.78 14.09 -26.23
N THR A 140 11.99 13.53 -26.29
CA THR A 140 12.98 13.97 -27.26
C THR A 140 12.32 13.81 -28.63
N ARG A 141 11.97 14.95 -29.24
CA ARG A 141 11.56 15.00 -30.65
C ARG A 141 12.77 14.79 -31.54
#